data_AF-A0A6P0MI13-F1
#
_entry.id   AF-A0A6P0MI13-F1
#
_cell.length_a   1.000
_cell.length_b   1.000
_cell.length_c   1.000
_cell.angle_alpha   90.00
_cell.angle_beta   90.00
_cell.angle_gamma   90.00
#
_symmetry.space_group_name_H-M   'P 1'
#
loop_
_entity.id
_entity.type
_entity.pdbx_description
1 polymer ?
#
loop_
_entity_poly.entity_id
_entity_poly.type
_entity_poly.pdbx_seq_one_letter_code
_entity_poly.pdbx_strand_id
1 'polypeptide(L)'
;MSLLRLDKYTPLPWEKKADGRYWTHITLGEVGVPLTYLSPDENGKVQKRVEVVTEEGLLNDESVRSVVGLPIILTHPKSRRYNLNRDGLKVGHLLGTVGREDGKLIAEAIIDDYRGVEIIDRLLAEGKTPEASSSYLLKDLRERDDGVFEQIRWLYDHIAAPLLPGYCWRMGGMTPHNKCRTQP
;
A
#
# COMPACT_ATOMS: atom_id res chain seq x y z
N MET A 1 -14.11 -8.06 0.47
CA MET A 1 -13.99 -6.59 0.30
C MET A 1 -12.56 -6.25 -0.13
N SER A 2 -12.34 -5.28 -1.03
CA SER A 2 -10.99 -4.78 -1.37
C SER A 2 -10.60 -3.64 -0.43
N LEU A 3 -9.45 -3.75 0.21
CA LEU A 3 -8.90 -2.74 1.12
C LEU A 3 -7.63 -2.12 0.54
N LEU A 4 -7.43 -0.83 0.85
CA LEU A 4 -6.21 -0.10 0.57
C LEU A 4 -5.53 0.17 1.92
N ARG A 5 -4.24 -0.13 2.02
CA ARG A 5 -3.45 0.16 3.23
C ARG A 5 -2.22 0.99 2.89
N LEU A 6 -2.16 2.12 3.57
CA LEU A 6 -0.93 2.84 3.83
C LEU A 6 -0.42 2.34 5.17
N ASP A 7 0.56 1.45 5.13
CA ASP A 7 1.33 1.18 6.33
C ASP A 7 2.18 2.40 6.66
N LYS A 8 2.12 2.82 7.92
CA LYS A 8 3.00 3.77 8.61
C LYS A 8 4.09 4.30 7.68
N TYR A 9 3.98 5.58 7.29
CA TYR A 9 4.88 6.32 6.40
C TYR A 9 6.33 5.83 6.54
N THR A 10 6.70 4.81 5.76
CA THR A 10 8.04 4.23 5.82
C THR A 10 8.74 4.77 4.59
N PRO A 11 9.68 5.71 4.77
CA PRO A 11 10.50 6.19 3.67
C PRO A 11 11.11 4.99 2.97
N LEU A 12 10.83 4.84 1.68
CA LEU A 12 11.37 3.75 0.89
C LEU A 12 12.83 4.08 0.52
N PRO A 13 13.81 3.19 0.75
CA PRO A 13 15.20 3.41 0.39
C PRO A 13 15.39 3.22 -1.12
N TRP A 14 14.99 4.23 -1.91
CA TRP A 14 15.10 4.21 -3.35
C TRP A 14 16.55 4.25 -3.82
N GLU A 15 16.98 3.22 -4.53
CA GLU A 15 18.30 3.13 -5.15
C GLU A 15 18.18 3.28 -6.67
N LYS A 16 18.79 4.32 -7.24
CA LYS A 16 18.87 4.47 -8.69
C LYS A 16 19.97 3.58 -9.25
N LYS A 17 19.63 2.68 -10.16
CA LYS A 17 20.59 1.80 -10.84
C LYS A 17 21.20 2.54 -12.03
N ALA A 18 22.35 2.04 -12.51
CA ALA A 18 23.11 2.66 -13.60
C ALA A 18 22.33 2.73 -14.93
N ASP A 19 21.31 1.89 -15.11
CA ASP A 19 20.42 1.87 -16.26
C ASP A 19 19.23 2.85 -16.15
N GLY A 20 19.20 3.68 -15.11
CA GLY A 20 18.17 4.69 -14.88
C GLY A 20 16.91 4.19 -14.18
N ARG A 21 16.81 2.89 -13.89
CA ARG A 21 15.68 2.30 -13.14
C ARG A 21 15.85 2.50 -11.64
N TYR A 22 14.75 2.42 -10.92
CA TYR A 22 14.76 2.47 -9.46
C TYR A 22 14.48 1.11 -8.84
N TRP A 23 15.21 0.82 -7.78
CA TRP A 23 15.06 -0.35 -6.93
C TRP A 23 14.70 0.08 -5.51
N THR A 24 13.85 -0.69 -4.83
CA THR A 24 13.52 -0.46 -3.43
C THR A 24 12.93 -1.71 -2.77
N HIS A 25 12.69 -1.63 -1.46
CA HIS A 25 11.96 -2.63 -0.68
C HIS A 25 10.63 -2.02 -0.22
N ILE A 26 9.51 -2.65 -0.58
CA ILE A 26 8.16 -2.21 -0.22
C ILE A 26 7.64 -3.08 0.92
N THR A 27 7.31 -2.45 2.04
CA THR A 27 6.56 -3.09 3.13
C THR A 27 5.09 -3.18 2.73
N LEU A 28 4.60 -4.41 2.61
CA LEU A 28 3.23 -4.74 2.21
C LEU A 28 2.27 -4.87 3.39
N GLY A 29 2.81 -5.02 4.60
CA GLY A 29 2.07 -5.23 5.84
C GLY A 29 3.01 -5.30 7.02
N GLU A 30 2.51 -4.90 8.19
CA GLU A 30 3.15 -5.11 9.49
C GLU A 30 2.14 -5.70 10.47
N VAL A 31 2.52 -6.77 11.15
CA VAL A 31 1.72 -7.46 12.18
C VAL A 31 1.49 -6.53 13.36
N GLY A 32 0.28 -6.55 13.90
CA GLY A 32 -0.08 -5.83 15.14
C GLY A 32 -0.19 -4.31 15.00
N VAL A 33 0.17 -3.72 13.86
CA VAL A 33 -0.01 -2.28 13.61
C VAL A 33 -1.50 -1.96 13.44
N PRO A 34 -2.09 -1.11 14.30
CA PRO A 34 -3.50 -0.75 14.20
C PRO A 34 -3.80 0.13 13.00
N LEU A 35 -4.78 -0.27 12.21
CA LEU A 35 -5.36 0.50 11.11
C LEU A 35 -6.66 1.14 11.59
N THR A 36 -6.69 2.46 11.64
CA THR A 36 -7.88 3.21 12.06
C THR A 36 -8.67 3.67 10.84
N TYR A 37 -9.90 3.23 10.75
CA TYR A 37 -10.88 3.66 9.76
C TYR A 37 -11.92 4.57 10.40
N LEU A 38 -12.26 5.65 9.71
CA LEU A 38 -13.34 6.55 10.09
C LEU A 38 -14.44 6.43 9.03
N SER A 39 -15.63 6.03 9.46
CA SER A 39 -16.81 5.93 8.60
C SER A 39 -18.00 6.62 9.26
N PRO A 40 -18.78 7.43 8.54
CA PRO A 40 -20.05 7.91 9.06
C PRO A 40 -21.01 6.72 9.22
N ASP A 41 -21.77 6.69 10.32
CA ASP A 41 -22.91 5.81 10.46
C ASP A 41 -24.14 6.35 9.73
N GLU A 42 -25.25 5.62 9.84
CA GLU A 42 -26.53 5.97 9.21
C GLU A 42 -27.07 7.34 9.66
N ASN A 43 -26.61 7.85 10.80
CA ASN A 43 -26.99 9.16 11.36
C ASN A 43 -25.92 10.24 11.09
N GLY A 44 -24.90 9.95 10.28
CA GLY A 44 -23.81 10.86 9.96
C GLY A 44 -22.78 11.04 11.10
N LYS A 45 -22.88 10.28 12.19
CA LYS A 45 -21.89 10.30 13.27
C LYS A 45 -20.68 9.48 12.85
N VAL A 46 -19.48 10.06 12.99
CA VAL A 46 -18.24 9.37 12.65
C VAL A 46 -17.99 8.23 13.65
N GLN A 47 -18.04 6.99 13.17
CA GLN A 47 -17.61 5.81 13.90
C GLN A 47 -16.16 5.48 13.59
N LYS A 48 -15.43 5.07 14.62
CA LYS A 48 -14.04 4.61 14.54
C LYS A 48 -14.05 3.09 14.54
N ARG A 49 -13.44 2.48 13.52
CA ARG A 49 -13.13 1.05 13.49
C ARG A 49 -11.63 0.87 13.51
N VAL A 50 -11.13 0.01 14.40
CA VAL A 50 -9.72 -0.35 14.45
C VAL A 50 -9.58 -1.77 13.95
N GLU A 51 -8.71 -1.97 12.97
CA GLU A 51 -8.39 -3.28 12.44
C GLU A 51 -6.90 -3.56 12.67
N VAL A 52 -6.54 -4.82 12.91
CA VAL A 52 -5.15 -5.29 13.01
C VAL A 52 -4.97 -6.50 12.11
N VAL A 53 -3.74 -6.80 11.74
CA VAL A 53 -3.40 -8.06 11.07
C VAL A 53 -2.49 -8.87 11.98
N THR A 54 -2.76 -10.17 12.10
CA THR A 54 -1.91 -11.13 12.80
C THR A 54 -0.86 -11.69 11.85
N GLU A 55 0.09 -12.47 12.37
CA GLU A 55 1.07 -13.17 11.54
C GLU A 55 0.38 -14.14 10.58
N GLU A 56 -0.60 -14.91 11.06
CA GLU A 56 -1.43 -15.79 10.23
C GLU A 56 -2.23 -15.01 9.18
N GLY A 57 -2.75 -13.83 9.57
CA GLY A 57 -3.47 -12.95 8.67
C GLY A 57 -2.62 -12.32 7.56
N LEU A 58 -1.32 -12.11 7.79
CA LEU A 58 -0.41 -11.41 6.86
C LEU A 58 0.50 -12.35 6.08
N LEU A 59 1.09 -13.34 6.75
CA LEU A 59 2.17 -14.20 6.24
C LEU A 59 1.65 -15.58 5.79
N ASN A 60 0.34 -15.72 5.58
CA ASN A 60 -0.23 -16.93 4.98
C ASN A 60 0.23 -17.14 3.54
N ASP A 61 0.15 -18.40 3.11
CA ASP A 61 0.58 -18.87 1.79
C ASP A 61 -0.05 -18.10 0.64
N GLU A 62 -1.36 -17.83 0.70
CA GLU A 62 -2.05 -17.10 -0.37
C GLU A 62 -1.53 -15.67 -0.50
N SER A 63 -1.35 -14.98 0.63
CA SER A 63 -0.84 -13.61 0.65
C SER A 63 0.56 -13.56 0.07
N VAL A 64 1.47 -14.42 0.53
CA VAL A 64 2.87 -14.46 0.07
C VAL A 64 2.97 -14.81 -1.42
N ARG A 65 2.22 -15.82 -1.89
CA ARG A 65 2.25 -16.24 -3.30
C ARG A 65 1.73 -15.16 -4.25
N SER A 66 0.81 -14.31 -3.79
CA SER A 66 0.23 -13.24 -4.62
C SER A 66 1.15 -12.03 -4.84
N VAL A 67 2.27 -11.95 -4.13
CA VAL A 67 3.20 -10.80 -4.19
C VAL A 67 4.11 -10.84 -5.42
N VAL A 68 4.46 -12.04 -5.90
CA VAL A 68 5.45 -12.20 -6.97
C VAL A 68 4.92 -11.61 -8.29
N GLY A 69 5.66 -10.65 -8.85
CA GLY A 69 5.29 -10.01 -10.12
C GLY A 69 4.12 -9.03 -10.01
N LEU A 70 3.69 -8.70 -8.79
CA LEU A 70 2.56 -7.81 -8.54
C LEU A 70 2.80 -6.43 -9.19
N PRO A 71 1.83 -5.87 -9.92
CA PRO A 71 2.03 -4.63 -10.66
C PRO A 71 2.16 -3.44 -9.70
N ILE A 72 3.13 -2.58 -9.99
CA ILE A 72 3.22 -1.24 -9.40
C ILE A 72 2.62 -0.24 -10.38
N ILE A 73 1.72 0.60 -9.90
CA ILE A 73 0.95 1.55 -10.68
C ILE A 73 1.03 2.96 -10.08
N LEU A 74 0.85 4.00 -10.90
CA LEU A 74 0.95 5.40 -10.44
C LEU A 74 -0.09 5.78 -9.38
N THR A 75 -1.26 5.14 -9.41
CA THR A 75 -2.38 5.46 -8.53
C THR A 75 -3.34 4.29 -8.42
N HIS A 76 -4.02 4.16 -7.27
CA HIS A 76 -5.14 3.23 -7.14
C HIS A 76 -6.25 3.57 -8.16
N PRO A 77 -6.80 2.57 -8.88
CA PRO A 77 -7.92 2.80 -9.80
C PRO A 77 -9.19 3.15 -9.02
N LYS A 78 -10.13 3.86 -9.66
CA LYS A 78 -11.44 4.16 -9.04
C LYS A 78 -12.23 2.88 -8.70
N SER A 79 -12.06 1.83 -9.50
CA SER A 79 -12.63 0.50 -9.28
C SER A 79 -11.97 -0.26 -8.11
N ARG A 80 -10.86 0.28 -7.55
CA ARG A 80 -9.98 -0.36 -6.55
C ARG A 80 -9.30 -1.63 -7.02
N ARG A 81 -9.44 -1.95 -8.30
CA ARG A 81 -8.96 -3.18 -8.94
C ARG A 81 -8.09 -2.85 -10.12
N TYR A 82 -6.92 -3.46 -10.16
CA TYR A 82 -6.06 -3.39 -11.30
C TYR A 82 -6.67 -4.16 -12.47
N ASN A 83 -6.74 -3.50 -13.63
CA ASN A 83 -7.42 -4.01 -14.82
C ASN A 83 -6.46 -4.44 -15.93
N LEU A 84 -5.35 -5.10 -15.54
CA LEU A 84 -4.32 -5.59 -16.48
C LEU A 84 -3.75 -4.47 -17.36
N ASN A 85 -3.50 -3.31 -16.75
CA ASN A 85 -2.95 -2.12 -17.40
C ASN A 85 -3.82 -1.48 -18.50
N ARG A 86 -5.12 -1.77 -18.59
CA ARG A 86 -5.98 -1.09 -19.57
C ARG A 86 -6.04 0.42 -19.36
N ASP A 87 -5.85 0.87 -18.12
CA ASP A 87 -5.76 2.30 -17.77
C ASP A 87 -4.36 2.89 -18.01
N GLY A 88 -3.38 2.10 -18.46
CA GLY A 88 -2.01 2.53 -18.71
C GLY A 88 -1.23 2.95 -17.46
N LEU A 89 -1.65 2.56 -16.27
CA LEU A 89 -1.10 3.05 -14.99
C LEU A 89 0.17 2.33 -14.52
N LYS A 90 0.52 1.17 -15.08
CA LYS A 90 1.66 0.36 -14.65
C LYS A 90 2.98 1.07 -14.92
N VAL A 91 3.84 1.10 -13.92
CA VAL A 91 5.18 1.71 -13.95
C VAL A 91 6.29 0.81 -13.41
N GLY A 92 5.93 -0.36 -12.91
CA GLY A 92 6.88 -1.31 -12.36
C GLY A 92 6.21 -2.58 -11.86
N HIS A 93 6.94 -3.34 -11.05
CA HIS A 93 6.45 -4.57 -10.43
C HIS A 93 7.28 -4.96 -9.21
N LEU A 94 6.69 -5.79 -8.34
CA LEU A 94 7.40 -6.49 -7.28
C LEU A 94 8.20 -7.66 -7.87
N LEU A 95 9.39 -7.86 -7.35
CA LEU A 95 10.25 -8.99 -7.69
C LEU A 95 9.84 -10.23 -6.91
N GLY A 96 10.37 -11.39 -7.30
CA GLY A 96 10.03 -12.67 -6.68
C GLY A 96 10.55 -12.85 -5.25
N THR A 97 11.48 -12.00 -4.80
CA THR A 97 12.03 -12.05 -3.46
C THR A 97 11.05 -11.43 -2.45
N VAL A 98 10.56 -12.26 -1.53
CA VAL A 98 9.70 -11.83 -0.42
C VAL A 98 10.43 -12.08 0.89
N GLY A 99 10.66 -11.02 1.65
CA GLY A 99 11.25 -11.05 2.99
C GLY A 99 10.18 -11.09 4.08
N ARG A 100 10.50 -11.79 5.17
CA ARG A 100 9.77 -11.74 6.44
C ARG A 100 10.74 -11.18 7.48
N GLU A 101 10.47 -9.99 7.99
CA GLU A 101 11.36 -9.31 8.95
C GLU A 101 10.52 -8.66 10.04
N ASP A 102 10.73 -9.07 11.30
CA ASP A 102 10.07 -8.47 12.48
C ASP A 102 8.54 -8.30 12.32
N GLY A 103 7.86 -9.33 11.81
CA GLY A 103 6.41 -9.29 11.58
C GLY A 103 5.98 -8.47 10.36
N LYS A 104 6.91 -8.11 9.47
CA LYS A 104 6.62 -7.43 8.20
C LYS A 104 6.67 -8.39 7.04
N LEU A 105 5.79 -8.13 6.06
CA LEU A 105 5.89 -8.71 4.73
C LEU A 105 6.54 -7.67 3.82
N ILE A 106 7.73 -7.95 3.33
CA ILE A 106 8.52 -7.02 2.52
C ILE A 106 8.79 -7.66 1.15
N ALA A 107 8.76 -6.87 0.08
CA ALA A 107 9.11 -7.33 -1.25
C ALA A 107 10.06 -6.36 -1.94
N GLU A 108 11.02 -6.90 -2.67
CA GLU A 108 11.83 -6.09 -3.58
C GLU A 108 10.96 -5.58 -4.74
N ALA A 109 11.25 -4.38 -5.23
CA ALA A 109 10.46 -3.70 -6.23
C ALA A 109 11.35 -3.00 -7.25
N ILE A 110 10.93 -3.01 -8.52
CA ILE A 110 11.55 -2.24 -9.59
C ILE A 110 10.54 -1.27 -10.23
N ILE A 111 10.98 -0.05 -10.47
CA ILE A 111 10.28 0.96 -11.28
C ILE A 111 11.14 1.20 -12.52
N ASP A 112 10.60 0.82 -13.67
CA ASP A 112 11.30 0.78 -14.95
C ASP A 112 10.61 1.62 -16.04
N ASP A 113 9.46 2.21 -15.75
CA ASP A 113 8.77 3.17 -16.62
C ASP A 113 9.22 4.61 -16.32
N TYR A 114 9.50 5.37 -17.38
CA TYR A 114 10.01 6.75 -17.30
C TYR A 114 9.13 7.67 -16.42
N ARG A 115 7.80 7.46 -16.40
CA ARG A 115 6.86 8.28 -15.63
C ARG A 115 7.07 8.08 -14.13
N GLY A 116 7.30 6.84 -13.72
CA GLY A 116 7.60 6.52 -12.33
C GLY A 116 8.97 7.06 -11.92
N VAL A 117 9.98 6.88 -12.79
CA VAL A 117 11.34 7.38 -12.59
C VAL A 117 11.35 8.91 -12.42
N GLU A 118 10.66 9.65 -13.29
CA GLU A 118 10.59 11.12 -13.24
C GLU A 118 9.96 11.62 -11.93
N ILE A 119 8.92 10.95 -11.43
CA ILE A 119 8.29 11.30 -10.16
C ILE A 119 9.25 11.07 -8.99
N ILE A 120 9.97 9.94 -8.98
CA ILE A 120 10.95 9.64 -7.93
C ILE A 120 12.09 10.66 -7.96
N ASP A 121 12.68 10.90 -9.13
CA ASP A 121 13.76 11.88 -9.33
C ASP A 121 13.36 13.26 -8.78
N ARG A 122 12.17 13.75 -9.16
CA ARG A 122 11.65 15.03 -8.68
C ARG A 122 11.51 15.05 -7.16
N LEU A 123 10.93 14.01 -6.56
CA LEU A 123 10.71 13.96 -5.11
C LEU A 123 12.02 13.92 -4.34
N LEU A 124 12.98 13.09 -4.78
CA LEU A 124 14.29 13.01 -4.14
C LEU A 124 15.07 14.33 -4.26
N ALA A 125 14.99 15.02 -5.41
CA ALA A 125 15.59 16.34 -5.60
C ALA A 125 14.97 17.40 -4.67
N GLU A 126 13.70 17.26 -4.29
CA GLU A 126 13.02 18.09 -3.30
C GLU A 126 13.28 17.67 -1.85
N GLY A 127 14.13 16.66 -1.61
CA GLY A 127 14.39 16.11 -0.27
C GLY A 127 13.20 15.33 0.32
N LYS A 128 12.29 14.86 -0.53
CA LYS A 128 11.10 14.07 -0.16
C LYS A 128 11.31 12.60 -0.53
N THR A 129 10.85 11.70 0.32
CA THR A 129 10.90 10.26 0.03
C THR A 129 9.57 9.77 -0.52
N PRO A 130 9.49 9.24 -1.75
CA PRO A 130 8.26 8.68 -2.27
C PRO A 130 7.76 7.49 -1.45
N GLU A 131 6.44 7.37 -1.36
CA GLU A 131 5.74 6.33 -0.59
C GLU A 131 5.11 5.26 -1.49
N ALA A 132 4.67 4.15 -0.89
CA ALA A 132 3.90 3.10 -1.55
C ALA A 132 2.68 2.70 -0.71
N SER A 133 1.62 2.25 -1.39
CA SER A 133 0.38 1.78 -0.78
C SER A 133 -0.06 0.47 -1.41
N SER A 134 -0.32 -0.55 -0.60
CA SER A 134 -0.73 -1.86 -1.12
C SER A 134 -2.25 -1.97 -1.19
N SER A 135 -2.74 -2.58 -2.27
CA SER A 135 -4.13 -3.00 -2.43
C SER A 135 -4.23 -4.51 -2.29
N TYR A 136 -5.17 -4.99 -1.50
CA TYR A 136 -5.37 -6.40 -1.28
C TYR A 136 -6.84 -6.75 -1.00
N LEU A 137 -7.10 -8.05 -1.12
CA LEU A 137 -8.34 -8.68 -0.72
C LEU A 137 -8.24 -9.25 0.69
N LEU A 138 -9.30 -9.06 1.47
CA LEU A 138 -9.51 -9.83 2.67
C LEU A 138 -10.15 -11.17 2.33
N LYS A 139 -9.62 -12.23 2.93
CA LYS A 139 -10.24 -13.55 3.05
C LYS A 139 -11.36 -13.49 4.07
N ASP A 140 -11.08 -12.85 5.20
CA ASP A 140 -11.96 -12.78 6.36
C ASP A 140 -11.69 -11.51 7.19
N LEU A 141 -12.69 -11.08 7.96
CA LEU A 141 -12.59 -10.00 8.93
C LEU A 141 -13.35 -10.41 10.18
N ARG A 142 -12.64 -10.65 11.29
CA ARG A 142 -13.22 -11.20 12.52
C ARG A 142 -13.21 -10.16 13.62
N GLU A 143 -14.33 -9.99 14.30
CA GLU A 143 -14.37 -9.19 15.52
C GLU A 143 -13.79 -10.01 16.67
N ARG A 144 -12.88 -9.42 17.45
CA ARG A 144 -12.31 -10.01 18.67
C ARG A 144 -13.08 -9.52 19.90
N ASP A 145 -12.92 -10.23 21.01
CA ASP A 145 -13.57 -9.92 22.30
C ASP A 145 -13.22 -8.51 22.84
N ASP A 146 -12.12 -7.91 22.37
CA ASP A 146 -11.66 -6.56 22.73
C ASP A 146 -12.22 -5.46 21.81
N GLY A 147 -13.12 -5.80 20.87
CA GLY A 147 -13.72 -4.88 19.91
C GLY A 147 -12.77 -4.46 18.78
N VAL A 148 -11.59 -5.08 18.68
CA VAL A 148 -10.67 -4.92 17.56
C VAL A 148 -11.00 -5.93 16.46
N PHE A 149 -10.98 -5.50 15.21
CA PHE A 149 -11.17 -6.40 14.08
C PHE A 149 -9.84 -7.00 13.62
N GLU A 150 -9.79 -8.31 13.46
CA GLU A 150 -8.66 -9.02 12.86
C GLU A 150 -8.87 -9.22 11.35
N GLN A 151 -7.94 -8.71 10.55
CA GLN A 151 -7.87 -8.94 9.13
C GLN A 151 -7.17 -10.27 8.83
N ILE A 152 -7.81 -11.12 8.02
CA ILE A 152 -7.12 -12.23 7.33
C ILE A 152 -7.02 -11.87 5.85
N ARG A 153 -5.80 -11.64 5.38
CA ARG A 153 -5.55 -11.28 3.98
C ARG A 153 -5.60 -12.50 3.09
N TRP A 154 -5.92 -12.25 1.82
CA TRP A 154 -6.01 -13.27 0.80
C TRP A 154 -5.04 -13.03 -0.35
N LEU A 155 -5.28 -12.00 -1.15
CA LEU A 155 -4.56 -11.77 -2.40
C LEU A 155 -4.24 -10.30 -2.56
N TYR A 156 -2.99 -10.00 -2.86
CA TYR A 156 -2.61 -8.67 -3.30
C TYR A 156 -3.04 -8.44 -4.76
N ASP A 157 -3.43 -7.20 -5.06
CA ASP A 157 -4.00 -6.80 -6.35
C ASP A 157 -3.03 -5.90 -7.13
N HIS A 158 -2.48 -4.88 -6.45
CA HIS A 158 -1.46 -3.97 -6.98
C HIS A 158 -0.83 -3.14 -5.87
N ILE A 159 0.25 -2.45 -6.19
CA ILE A 159 0.86 -1.40 -5.37
C ILE A 159 0.71 -0.06 -6.07
N ALA A 160 0.26 0.97 -5.36
CA ALA A 160 0.35 2.34 -5.85
C ALA A 160 1.68 2.95 -5.40
N ALA A 161 2.56 3.28 -6.34
CA ALA A 161 3.83 3.98 -6.12
C ALA A 161 4.37 4.54 -7.46
N PRO A 162 5.21 5.59 -7.44
CA PRO A 162 5.61 6.42 -6.29
C PRO A 162 4.50 7.42 -5.86
N LEU A 163 4.14 7.42 -4.58
CA LEU A 163 3.17 8.36 -4.01
C LEU A 163 3.87 9.57 -3.38
N LEU A 164 3.17 10.72 -3.37
CA LEU A 164 3.60 11.91 -2.63
C LEU A 164 3.57 11.64 -1.13
N PRO A 165 4.53 12.15 -0.33
CA PRO A 165 4.51 11.94 1.11
C PRO A 165 3.23 12.46 1.76
N GLY A 166 2.60 11.63 2.60
CA GLY A 166 1.41 12.03 3.35
C GLY A 166 0.12 12.16 2.52
N TYR A 167 0.11 11.67 1.27
CA TYR A 167 -1.11 11.61 0.46
C TYR A 167 -1.94 10.38 0.82
N CYS A 168 -3.06 10.57 1.53
CA CYS A 168 -4.10 9.55 1.59
C CYS A 168 -5.09 9.74 0.45
N TRP A 169 -5.46 8.65 -0.22
CA TRP A 169 -6.66 8.61 -1.04
C TRP A 169 -7.89 8.70 -0.13
N ARG A 170 -8.51 9.88 -0.02
CA ARG A 170 -9.87 9.96 0.51
C ARG A 170 -10.80 9.20 -0.41
N MET A 171 -11.63 8.34 0.17
CA MET A 171 -12.72 7.68 -0.53
C MET A 171 -13.68 8.76 -1.08
N GLY A 172 -13.62 8.97 -2.39
CA GLY A 172 -14.55 9.83 -3.11
C GLY A 172 -14.01 11.21 -3.47
N GLY A 173 -13.77 11.42 -4.77
CA GLY A 173 -13.68 12.76 -5.37
C GLY A 173 -12.28 13.38 -5.35
N MET A 174 -11.82 13.77 -6.54
CA MET A 174 -10.59 14.52 -6.75
C MET A 174 -10.60 15.82 -5.93
N THR A 175 -9.62 16.01 -5.04
CA THR A 175 -8.99 17.32 -4.79
C THR A 175 -7.63 17.12 -4.11
N PRO A 176 -6.55 17.72 -4.64
CA PRO A 176 -5.18 17.49 -4.19
C PRO A 176 -4.80 18.45 -3.05
N HIS A 177 -5.44 18.41 -1.87
CA HIS A 177 -5.15 19.44 -0.86
C HIS A 177 -5.00 19.08 0.61
N ASN A 178 -5.14 17.82 1.05
CA ASN A 178 -4.96 17.53 2.49
C ASN A 178 -3.84 16.53 2.75
N LYS A 179 -2.70 17.05 3.25
CA LYS A 179 -1.69 16.27 3.97
C LYS A 179 -2.40 15.49 5.08
N CYS A 180 -2.33 14.18 5.07
CA CYS A 180 -2.69 13.38 6.24
C CYS A 180 -1.61 13.55 7.31
N ARG A 181 -1.61 14.67 8.03
CA ARG A 181 -0.91 14.74 9.31
C ARG A 181 -1.65 13.82 10.28
N THR A 182 -1.18 12.59 10.44
CA THR A 182 -1.21 11.96 11.76
C THR A 182 0.00 12.50 12.50
N GLN A 183 -0.18 13.62 13.20
CA GLN A 183 0.71 13.92 14.32
C GLN A 183 0.03 13.41 15.60
N PRO A 184 0.83 12.98 16.60
CA PRO A 184 0.34 12.42 17.86
C PRO A 184 -0.61 13.35 18.61
#